data_AF-A0A2W5P8C0-F1
#
_entry.id   AF-A0A2W5P8C0-F1
#
_cell.length_a   1.000
_cell.length_b   1.000
_cell.length_c   1.000
_cell.angle_alpha   90.00
_cell.angle_beta   90.00
_cell.angle_gamma   90.00
#
_symmetry.space_group_name_H-M   'P 1'
#
loop_
_entity.id
_entity.type
_entity.pdbx_description
1 polymer ?
#
loop_
_entity_poly.entity_id
_entity_poly.type
_entity_poly.pdbx_seq_one_letter_code
_entity_poly.pdbx_strand_id
1 'polypeptide(L)'
;MAYASALLRDPARTYREIDLAGRTAAADGPALVQLLYEELTQALRVAAWAADRRQFATRSERVTRATSILFALEANLDFEKGGDVSRILARFYAGCRRQVVDASIGTDGAPFLAVAAELEEIAGAWKQARAA
;
A
#
# COMPACT_ATOMS: atom_id res chain seq x y z
N MET A 1 -6.00 31.28 3.51
CA MET A 1 -4.83 30.38 3.59
C MET A 1 -5.05 29.35 4.69
N ALA A 2 -5.78 28.26 4.42
CA ALA A 2 -6.12 27.25 5.44
C ALA A 2 -6.29 25.84 4.81
N TYR A 3 -5.28 25.37 4.07
CA TYR A 3 -5.33 24.04 3.43
C TYR A 3 -4.70 22.91 4.27
N ALA A 4 -4.21 23.19 5.49
CA ALA A 4 -3.49 22.21 6.30
C ALA A 4 -4.34 21.46 7.37
N SER A 5 -5.62 21.77 7.58
CA SER A 5 -6.29 21.38 8.84
C SER A 5 -7.03 20.02 8.85
N ALA A 6 -7.31 19.39 7.71
CA ALA A 6 -8.10 18.15 7.69
C ALA A 6 -7.26 16.87 7.55
N LEU A 7 -6.16 16.90 6.78
CA LEU A 7 -5.26 15.75 6.58
C LEU A 7 -4.33 15.48 7.77
N LEU A 8 -4.17 16.43 8.69
CA LEU A 8 -3.37 16.31 9.92
C LEU A 8 -4.14 15.70 11.10
N ARG A 9 -5.40 15.29 10.92
CA ARG A 9 -6.28 14.91 12.06
C ARG A 9 -6.08 13.52 12.64
N ASP A 10 -5.01 12.81 12.24
CA ASP A 10 -4.25 11.83 13.03
C ASP A 10 -3.83 10.61 12.17
N PRO A 11 -2.69 10.69 11.45
CA PRO A 11 -2.12 9.54 10.73
C PRO A 11 -1.88 8.34 11.65
N ALA A 12 -1.62 8.57 12.94
CA ALA A 12 -1.49 7.51 13.93
C ALA A 12 -2.84 6.86 14.26
N ARG A 13 -3.98 7.53 14.02
CA ARG A 13 -5.32 6.92 14.10
C ARG A 13 -5.58 5.98 12.94
N THR A 14 -5.28 6.38 11.70
CA THR A 14 -5.37 5.47 10.55
C THR A 14 -4.41 4.29 10.71
N TYR A 15 -3.21 4.52 11.24
CA TYR A 15 -2.27 3.46 11.60
C TYR A 15 -2.82 2.54 12.69
N ARG A 16 -3.40 3.09 13.76
CA ARG A 16 -4.04 2.33 14.85
C ARG A 16 -5.27 1.55 14.39
N GLU A 17 -6.06 2.08 13.46
CA GLU A 17 -7.23 1.40 12.90
C GLU A 17 -6.81 0.21 12.03
N ILE A 18 -5.73 0.34 11.25
CA ILE A 18 -5.17 -0.76 10.45
C ILE A 18 -4.49 -1.82 11.35
N ASP A 19 -3.75 -1.39 12.38
CA ASP A 19 -3.11 -2.28 13.36
C ASP A 19 -4.15 -3.03 14.23
N LEU A 20 -5.24 -2.36 14.63
CA LEU A 20 -6.36 -2.98 15.35
C LEU A 20 -7.12 -4.01 14.48
N ALA A 21 -7.29 -3.73 13.19
CA ALA A 21 -7.84 -4.68 12.23
C ALA A 21 -6.91 -5.89 12.03
N GLY A 22 -5.59 -5.69 12.02
CA GLY A 22 -4.60 -6.77 11.92
C GLY A 22 -4.62 -7.71 13.14
N ARG A 23 -4.75 -7.16 14.36
CA ARG A 23 -4.74 -7.95 15.61
C ARG A 23 -6.03 -8.71 15.89
N THR A 24 -7.17 -8.27 15.34
CA THR A 24 -8.47 -8.96 15.47
C THR A 24 -8.63 -10.10 14.45
N ALA A 25 -7.77 -10.16 13.43
CA ALA A 25 -7.83 -11.10 12.32
C ALA A 25 -7.26 -12.50 12.61
N ALA A 26 -7.29 -12.97 13.86
CA ALA A 26 -6.92 -14.35 14.19
C ALA A 26 -7.84 -15.40 13.52
N ALA A 27 -8.98 -14.98 12.94
CA ALA A 27 -9.87 -15.82 12.13
C ALA A 27 -9.87 -15.51 10.61
N ASP A 28 -9.36 -14.34 10.15
CA ASP A 28 -9.52 -13.84 8.76
C ASP A 28 -8.27 -13.17 8.16
N GLY A 29 -7.08 -13.36 8.76
CA GLY A 29 -5.82 -12.71 8.35
C GLY A 29 -5.54 -12.70 6.85
N PRO A 30 -5.67 -13.84 6.13
CA PRO A 30 -5.43 -13.86 4.70
C PRO A 30 -6.45 -13.07 3.86
N ALA A 31 -7.72 -12.99 4.30
CA ALA A 31 -8.74 -12.20 3.60
C ALA A 31 -8.46 -10.70 3.76
N LEU A 32 -8.01 -10.28 4.94
CA LEU A 32 -7.58 -8.91 5.20
C LEU A 32 -6.40 -8.50 4.31
N VAL A 33 -5.38 -9.36 4.18
CA VAL A 33 -4.23 -9.11 3.30
C VAL A 33 -4.67 -8.91 1.84
N GLN A 34 -5.64 -9.69 1.38
CA GLN A 34 -6.18 -9.56 0.03
C GLN A 34 -6.86 -8.21 -0.20
N LEU A 35 -7.67 -7.76 0.77
CA LEU A 35 -8.31 -6.44 0.71
C LEU A 35 -7.29 -5.30 0.73
N LEU A 36 -6.19 -5.45 1.47
CA LEU A 36 -5.11 -4.47 1.48
C LEU A 36 -4.44 -4.35 0.11
N TYR A 37 -4.17 -5.46 -0.59
CA TYR A 37 -3.65 -5.42 -1.96
C TYR A 37 -4.62 -4.77 -2.94
N GLU A 38 -5.93 -5.05 -2.83
CA GLU A 38 -6.95 -4.46 -3.70
C GLU A 38 -7.05 -2.94 -3.51
N GLU A 39 -7.11 -2.46 -2.26
CA GLU A 39 -7.12 -1.03 -1.97
C GLU A 39 -5.80 -0.35 -2.39
N LEU A 40 -4.66 -1.01 -2.19
CA LEU A 40 -3.35 -0.50 -2.58
C LEU A 40 -3.25 -0.30 -4.10
N THR A 41 -3.62 -1.32 -4.87
CA THR A 41 -3.59 -1.27 -6.34
C THR A 41 -4.58 -0.23 -6.88
N GLN A 42 -5.77 -0.13 -6.27
CA GLN A 42 -6.73 0.93 -6.59
C GLN A 42 -6.16 2.33 -6.30
N ALA A 43 -5.54 2.53 -5.14
CA ALA A 43 -4.94 3.81 -4.78
C ALA A 43 -3.84 4.22 -5.78
N LEU A 44 -2.98 3.28 -6.18
CA LEU A 44 -1.93 3.51 -7.17
C LEU A 44 -2.47 3.86 -8.56
N ARG A 45 -3.51 3.16 -9.03
CA ARG A 45 -4.16 3.46 -10.31
C ARG A 45 -4.81 4.85 -10.31
N VAL A 46 -5.43 5.26 -9.20
CA VAL A 46 -6.00 6.62 -9.07
C VAL A 46 -4.88 7.67 -8.97
N ALA A 47 -3.77 7.37 -8.29
CA ALA A 47 -2.60 8.24 -8.24
C ALA A 47 -1.99 8.45 -9.65
N ALA A 48 -1.91 7.40 -10.46
CA ALA A 48 -1.46 7.47 -11.85
C ALA A 48 -2.35 8.42 -12.68
N TRP A 49 -3.66 8.17 -12.67
CA TRP A 49 -4.63 9.01 -13.38
C TRP A 49 -4.57 10.47 -12.93
N ALA A 50 -4.41 10.70 -11.62
CA ALA A 50 -4.30 12.04 -11.05
C ALA A 50 -3.00 12.74 -11.47
N ALA A 51 -1.88 12.00 -11.56
CA ALA A 51 -0.60 12.54 -12.04
C ALA A 51 -0.70 13.04 -13.48
N ASP A 52 -1.23 12.20 -14.38
CA ASP A 52 -1.36 12.52 -15.82
C ASP A 52 -2.26 13.74 -16.05
N ARG A 53 -3.25 13.94 -15.18
CA ARG A 53 -4.23 15.06 -15.25
C ARG A 53 -3.88 16.23 -14.36
N ARG A 54 -2.70 16.23 -13.74
CA ARG A 54 -2.22 17.29 -12.83
C ARG A 54 -3.17 17.58 -11.65
N GLN A 55 -3.89 16.55 -11.19
CA GLN A 55 -4.76 16.59 -10.01
C GLN A 55 -3.94 16.35 -8.74
N PHE A 56 -3.09 17.32 -8.37
CA PHE A 56 -2.06 17.13 -7.35
C PHE A 56 -2.61 16.79 -5.96
N ALA A 57 -3.74 17.38 -5.55
CA ALA A 57 -4.36 17.07 -4.27
C ALA A 57 -4.80 15.60 -4.19
N THR A 58 -5.51 15.11 -5.21
CA THR A 58 -5.94 13.72 -5.32
C THR A 58 -4.74 12.77 -5.39
N ARG A 59 -3.70 13.12 -6.16
CA ARG A 59 -2.46 12.34 -6.23
C ARG A 59 -1.83 12.20 -4.83
N SER A 60 -1.65 13.30 -4.11
CA SER A 60 -1.05 13.29 -2.77
C SER A 60 -1.86 12.46 -1.76
N GLU A 61 -3.18 12.55 -1.80
CA GLU A 61 -4.07 11.74 -0.96
C GLU A 61 -3.88 10.24 -1.24
N ARG A 62 -3.88 9.86 -2.52
CA ARG A 62 -3.76 8.45 -2.94
C ARG A 62 -2.36 7.89 -2.72
N VAL A 63 -1.31 8.68 -2.93
CA VAL A 63 0.07 8.32 -2.59
C VAL A 63 0.22 8.08 -1.08
N THR A 64 -0.38 8.94 -0.25
CA THR A 64 -0.38 8.75 1.21
C THR A 64 -1.06 7.44 1.58
N ARG A 65 -2.25 7.18 1.01
CA ARG A 65 -3.00 5.94 1.24
C ARG A 65 -2.20 4.70 0.85
N ALA A 66 -1.62 4.68 -0.35
CA ALA A 66 -0.80 3.57 -0.84
C ALA A 66 0.41 3.31 0.08
N THR A 67 1.11 4.37 0.46
CA THR A 67 2.28 4.29 1.36
C THR A 67 1.90 3.74 2.74
N SER A 68 0.76 4.16 3.32
CA SER A 68 0.27 3.63 4.60
C SER A 68 -0.02 2.13 4.54
N ILE A 69 -0.60 1.64 3.43
CA ILE A 69 -0.89 0.21 3.27
C ILE A 69 0.40 -0.59 3.10
N LEU A 70 1.38 -0.07 2.33
CA LEU A 70 2.69 -0.72 2.22
C LEU A 70 3.40 -0.84 3.56
N PHE A 71 3.30 0.17 4.43
CA PHE A 71 3.81 0.07 5.81
C PHE A 71 3.05 -0.97 6.63
N ALA A 72 1.72 -1.01 6.53
CA ALA A 72 0.93 -2.00 7.24
C ALA A 72 1.26 -3.44 6.80
N LEU A 73 1.40 -3.68 5.50
CA LEU A 73 1.79 -4.99 4.96
C LEU A 73 3.17 -5.41 5.47
N GLU A 74 4.14 -4.51 5.50
CA GLU A 74 5.48 -4.81 6.03
C GLU A 74 5.48 -5.05 7.55
N ALA A 75 4.74 -4.24 8.31
CA ALA A 75 4.66 -4.36 9.76
C ALA A 75 4.00 -5.67 10.23
N ASN A 76 3.17 -6.29 9.38
CA ASN A 76 2.49 -7.54 9.66
C ASN A 76 3.26 -8.78 9.16
N LEU A 77 4.49 -8.63 8.67
CA LEU A 77 5.33 -9.77 8.29
C LEU A 77 5.82 -10.53 9.53
N ASP A 78 5.58 -11.84 9.57
CA ASP A 78 6.13 -12.74 10.58
C ASP A 78 7.53 -13.17 10.14
N PHE A 79 8.57 -12.58 10.73
CA PHE A 79 9.97 -12.91 10.40
C PHE A 79 10.46 -14.20 11.04
N GLU A 80 9.80 -14.67 12.11
CA GLU A 80 10.15 -15.93 12.77
C GLU A 80 9.64 -17.11 11.96
N LYS A 81 8.36 -17.10 11.57
CA LYS A 81 7.75 -18.17 10.77
C LYS A 81 8.01 -18.02 9.27
N GLY A 82 8.03 -16.79 8.75
CA GLY A 82 8.17 -16.53 7.32
C GLY A 82 9.62 -16.44 6.82
N GLY A 83 10.60 -16.32 7.72
CA GLY A 83 12.02 -16.43 7.40
C GLY A 83 12.46 -15.60 6.19
N ASP A 84 13.00 -16.26 5.17
CA ASP A 84 13.49 -15.60 3.95
C ASP A 84 12.38 -14.95 3.12
N VAL A 85 11.18 -15.53 3.11
CA VAL A 85 10.04 -14.96 2.37
C VAL A 85 9.65 -13.59 2.95
N SER A 86 9.56 -13.49 4.27
CA SER A 86 9.30 -12.21 4.95
C SER A 86 10.40 -11.19 4.67
N ARG A 87 11.68 -11.60 4.63
CA ARG A 87 12.79 -10.70 4.28
C ARG A 87 12.72 -10.20 2.83
N ILE A 88 12.32 -11.05 1.90
CA ILE A 88 12.14 -10.68 0.49
C ILE A 88 10.98 -9.70 0.36
N LEU A 89 9.82 -9.99 0.98
CA LEU A 89 8.65 -9.11 0.94
C LEU A 89 8.91 -7.75 1.58
N ALA A 90 9.64 -7.70 2.71
CA ALA A 90 10.02 -6.43 3.33
C ALA A 90 10.84 -5.55 2.37
N ARG A 91 11.84 -6.13 1.71
CA ARG A 91 12.66 -5.42 0.70
C ARG A 91 11.82 -4.96 -0.49
N PHE A 92 10.91 -5.81 -0.96
CA PHE A 92 10.00 -5.51 -2.05
C PHE A 92 9.08 -4.33 -1.70
N TYR A 93 8.42 -4.36 -0.54
CA TYR A 93 7.55 -3.25 -0.10
C TYR A 93 8.32 -1.95 0.11
N ALA A 94 9.54 -2.03 0.64
CA ALA A 94 10.41 -0.85 0.76
C ALA A 94 10.77 -0.25 -0.61
N GLY A 95 11.07 -1.09 -1.60
CA GLY A 95 11.29 -0.69 -2.99
C GLY A 95 10.05 -0.02 -3.60
N CYS A 96 8.88 -0.64 -3.47
CA CYS A 96 7.61 -0.08 -3.92
C CYS A 96 7.35 1.30 -3.32
N ARG A 97 7.52 1.47 -2.00
CA ARG A 97 7.34 2.77 -1.34
C ARG A 97 8.26 3.83 -1.90
N ARG A 98 9.54 3.50 -2.10
CA ARG A 98 10.50 4.45 -2.68
C ARG A 98 10.04 4.90 -4.06
N GLN A 99 9.67 3.96 -4.93
CA GLN A 99 9.20 4.28 -6.29
C GLN A 99 7.93 5.14 -6.28
N VAL A 100 6.98 4.84 -5.38
CA VAL A 100 5.74 5.62 -5.21
C VAL A 100 6.03 7.05 -4.74
N VAL A 101 6.95 7.22 -3.79
CA VAL A 101 7.36 8.54 -3.29
C VAL A 101 8.11 9.32 -4.37
N ASP A 102 9.05 8.69 -5.08
CA ASP A 102 9.81 9.32 -6.15
C ASP A 102 8.88 9.78 -7.30
N ALA A 103 7.91 8.95 -7.68
CA ALA A 103 6.89 9.28 -8.68
C ALA A 103 5.97 10.43 -8.25
N SER A 104 5.79 10.67 -6.95
CA SER A 104 4.90 11.72 -6.43
C SER A 104 5.36 13.14 -6.76
N ILE A 105 6.64 13.32 -7.12
CA ILE A 105 7.24 14.62 -7.45
C ILE A 105 6.93 15.01 -8.92
N GLY A 106 6.64 14.03 -9.79
CA GLY A 106 6.40 14.21 -11.22
C GLY A 106 4.93 14.26 -11.63
N THR A 107 4.70 14.34 -12.95
CA THR A 107 3.36 14.23 -13.57
C THR A 107 3.16 12.94 -14.35
N ASP A 108 4.17 12.06 -14.38
CA ASP A 108 4.08 10.79 -15.08
C ASP A 108 3.37 9.76 -14.19
N GLY A 109 2.23 9.25 -14.66
CA GLY A 109 1.47 8.19 -13.99
C GLY A 109 2.08 6.80 -14.14
N ALA A 110 2.96 6.57 -15.12
CA ALA A 110 3.46 5.24 -15.46
C ALA A 110 4.17 4.52 -14.29
N PRO A 111 5.01 5.18 -13.46
CA PRO A 111 5.65 4.52 -12.33
C PRO A 111 4.65 3.96 -11.31
N PHE A 112 3.51 4.61 -11.09
CA PHE A 112 2.47 4.10 -10.19
C PHE A 112 1.79 2.85 -10.76
N LEU A 113 1.56 2.83 -12.07
CA LEU A 113 0.99 1.65 -12.74
C LEU A 113 1.94 0.46 -12.72
N ALA A 114 3.25 0.70 -12.88
CA ALA A 114 4.27 -0.34 -12.76
C ALA A 114 4.25 -0.98 -11.37
N VAL A 115 4.25 -0.18 -10.30
CA VAL A 115 4.14 -0.70 -8.93
C VAL A 115 2.82 -1.44 -8.70
N ALA A 116 1.71 -0.94 -9.25
CA ALA A 116 0.42 -1.62 -9.14
C ALA A 116 0.46 -3.02 -9.79
N ALA A 117 1.07 -3.15 -10.96
CA ALA A 117 1.22 -4.44 -11.64
C ALA A 117 2.07 -5.43 -10.84
N GLU A 118 3.22 -4.99 -10.30
CA GLU A 118 4.07 -5.83 -9.45
C GLU A 118 3.31 -6.33 -8.21
N LEU A 119 2.51 -5.47 -7.57
CA LEU A 119 1.69 -5.85 -6.42
C LEU A 119 0.55 -6.81 -6.78
N GLU A 120 -0.03 -6.68 -7.96
CA GLU A 120 -1.05 -7.61 -8.48
C GLU A 120 -0.47 -9.00 -8.71
N GLU A 121 0.77 -9.11 -9.20
CA GLU A 121 1.47 -10.39 -9.32
C GLU A 121 1.67 -11.07 -7.97
N ILE A 122 2.12 -10.31 -6.96
CA ILE A 122 2.28 -10.84 -5.60
C ILE A 122 0.93 -11.25 -5.00
N ALA A 123 -0.12 -10.43 -5.17
CA ALA A 123 -1.46 -10.78 -4.72
C ALA A 123 -1.99 -12.05 -5.41
N GLY A 124 -1.69 -12.23 -6.70
CA GLY A 124 -2.01 -13.43 -7.47
C GLY A 124 -1.29 -14.67 -6.91
N ALA A 125 0.00 -14.57 -6.61
CA ALA A 125 0.77 -15.64 -5.99
C ALA A 125 0.17 -16.08 -4.64
N TRP A 126 -0.26 -15.12 -3.80
CA TRP A 126 -0.95 -15.40 -2.53
C TRP A 126 -2.31 -16.07 -2.70
N LYS A 127 -3.05 -15.77 -3.77
CA LYS A 127 -4.31 -16.47 -4.08
C LYS A 127 -4.06 -17.92 -4.46
N GLN A 128 -3.06 -18.18 -5.30
CA GLN A 128 -2.70 -19.52 -5.74
C GLN A 128 -2.19 -20.38 -4.59
N ALA A 129 -1.31 -19.84 -3.75
CA ALA A 129 -0.76 -20.55 -2.59
C ALA A 129 -1.82 -20.95 -1.54
N ARG A 130 -2.98 -20.28 -1.52
CA ARG A 130 -4.12 -20.64 -0.64
C ARG A 130 -5.11 -21.62 -1.25
N ALA A 131 -5.13 -21.72 -2.57
CA ALA A 131 -6.04 -22.62 -3.29
C ALA A 131 -5.46 -24.05 -3.44
N ALA A 132 -4.15 -24.20 -3.21
CA ALA A 132 -3.42 -25.47 -3.18
C ALA A 132 -3.42 -26.08 -1.76
#